data_AF-A0A953ZEY4-F1
#
_entry.id   AF-A0A953ZEY4-F1
#
_cell.length_a   1.000
_cell.length_b   1.000
_cell.length_c   1.000
_cell.angle_alpha   90.00
_cell.angle_beta   90.00
_cell.angle_gamma   90.00
#
_symmetry.space_group_name_H-M   'P 1'
#
loop_
_entity.id
_entity.type
_entity.pdbx_description
1 polymer ?
#
loop_
_entity_poly.entity_id
_entity_poly.type
_entity_poly.pdbx_seq_one_letter_code
_entity_poly.pdbx_strand_id
1 'polypeptide(L)'
;MLEDGHVYVIDLEPGVVHAIYLVEEARKLTTRNGKPYLALTLRDNTGRIGAKRWDATDEEGELAKVGGYLEIQGEVELYKNTPQIIIGAMREPDPEAIDHNAFEQPVSFDPAELFEELKDMLISMPDADLRRLSEAYLEDEGFMARFEISPAAQRMHHPYRFG
;
A
#
# COMPACT_ATOMS: atom_id res chain seq x y z
N MET A 1 -9.25 26.13 -0.14
CA MET A 1 -8.48 25.71 1.04
C MET A 1 -9.23 24.50 1.55
N LEU A 2 -8.88 23.30 1.08
CA LEU A 2 -9.46 22.07 1.61
C LEU A 2 -8.57 21.72 2.81
N GLU A 3 -9.11 21.92 4.02
CA GLU A 3 -8.49 21.55 5.30
C GLU A 3 -8.80 20.09 5.68
N ASP A 4 -9.22 19.27 4.73
CA ASP A 4 -9.60 17.89 4.99
C ASP A 4 -8.40 16.98 4.73
N GLY A 5 -7.91 16.36 5.80
CA GLY A 5 -6.84 15.37 5.75
C GLY A 5 -7.16 14.20 4.81
N HIS A 6 -6.14 13.45 4.45
CA HIS A 6 -6.29 12.24 3.65
C HIS A 6 -7.33 11.29 4.27
N VAL A 7 -8.37 10.96 3.51
CA VAL A 7 -9.39 9.99 3.93
C VAL A 7 -8.88 8.59 3.62
N TYR A 8 -8.64 7.81 4.68
CA TYR A 8 -8.13 6.44 4.56
C TYR A 8 -9.21 5.46 4.09
N VAL A 9 -8.79 4.40 3.40
CA VAL A 9 -9.64 3.34 2.85
C VAL A 9 -10.49 2.68 3.92
N ILE A 10 -9.93 2.44 5.12
CA ILE A 10 -10.66 1.79 6.22
C ILE A 10 -11.81 2.66 6.77
N ASP A 11 -11.71 3.98 6.60
CA ASP A 11 -12.67 4.96 7.10
C ASP A 11 -13.69 5.40 6.03
N LEU A 12 -13.66 4.78 4.84
CA LEU A 12 -14.58 5.12 3.76
C LEU A 12 -16.01 4.67 4.07
N GLU A 13 -16.89 5.65 4.23
CA GLU A 13 -18.33 5.47 4.30
C GLU A 13 -19.01 5.84 2.97
N PRO A 14 -20.22 5.33 2.68
CA PRO A 14 -20.98 5.75 1.51
C PRO A 14 -21.17 7.27 1.45
N GLY A 15 -20.75 7.89 0.34
CA GLY A 15 -20.78 9.34 0.18
C GLY A 15 -19.66 9.89 -0.69
N VAL A 16 -19.54 11.22 -0.72
CA VAL A 16 -18.53 11.89 -1.54
C VAL A 16 -17.15 11.71 -0.94
N VAL A 17 -16.17 11.41 -1.81
CA VAL A 17 -14.75 11.27 -1.44
C VAL A 17 -13.89 12.12 -2.36
N HIS A 18 -12.90 12.80 -1.77
CA HIS A 18 -11.83 13.49 -2.47
C HIS A 18 -10.51 13.20 -1.75
N ALA A 19 -9.66 12.38 -2.36
CA ALA A 19 -8.40 11.95 -1.75
C ALA A 19 -7.40 11.44 -2.80
N ILE A 20 -6.16 11.25 -2.37
CA ILE A 20 -5.08 10.68 -3.18
C ILE A 20 -4.93 9.20 -2.80
N TYR A 21 -4.80 8.30 -3.78
CA TYR A 21 -4.53 6.89 -3.53
C TYR A 21 -3.39 6.37 -4.41
N LEU A 22 -2.74 5.28 -4.00
CA LEU A 22 -1.83 4.56 -4.88
C LEU A 22 -2.62 3.59 -5.78
N VAL A 23 -2.31 3.59 -7.07
CA VAL A 23 -2.89 2.63 -8.03
C VAL A 23 -2.15 1.30 -7.93
N GLU A 24 -2.80 0.29 -7.35
CA GLU A 24 -2.26 -1.06 -7.25
C GLU A 24 -2.54 -1.89 -8.52
N GLU A 25 -3.74 -1.76 -9.08
CA GLU A 25 -4.11 -2.38 -10.36
C GLU A 25 -4.89 -1.38 -11.23
N ALA A 26 -4.69 -1.46 -12.56
CA ALA A 26 -5.47 -0.70 -13.52
C ALA A 26 -5.77 -1.54 -14.77
N ARG A 27 -7.04 -1.59 -15.17
CA ARG A 27 -7.49 -2.32 -16.37
C ARG A 27 -8.47 -1.47 -17.17
N LYS A 28 -8.18 -1.25 -18.44
CA LYS A 28 -9.14 -0.67 -19.40
C LYS A 28 -10.05 -1.78 -19.92
N LEU A 29 -11.34 -1.63 -19.69
CA LEU A 29 -12.37 -2.61 -20.01
C LEU A 29 -13.49 -1.94 -20.79
N THR A 30 -14.37 -2.77 -21.34
CA THR A 30 -15.55 -2.30 -22.08
C THR A 30 -16.81 -2.89 -21.45
N THR A 31 -17.83 -2.06 -21.26
CA THR A 31 -19.14 -2.52 -20.82
C THR A 31 -19.81 -3.41 -21.86
N ARG A 32 -20.87 -4.11 -21.48
CA ARG A 32 -21.69 -4.91 -22.43
C ARG A 32 -22.23 -4.07 -23.59
N ASN A 33 -22.39 -2.76 -23.39
CA ASN A 33 -22.91 -1.81 -24.37
C ASN A 33 -21.80 -1.12 -25.20
N GLY A 34 -20.54 -1.56 -25.08
CA GLY A 34 -19.43 -1.03 -25.88
C GLY A 34 -18.74 0.22 -25.32
N LYS A 35 -19.21 0.78 -24.20
CA LYS A 35 -18.59 1.96 -23.57
C LYS A 35 -17.32 1.57 -22.79
N PRO A 36 -16.19 2.29 -22.96
CA PRO A 36 -14.96 2.03 -22.20
C PRO A 36 -15.10 2.47 -20.75
N TYR A 37 -14.40 1.79 -19.85
CA TYR A 37 -14.25 2.17 -18.44
C TYR A 37 -12.93 1.67 -17.88
N LEU A 38 -12.42 2.34 -16.84
CA LEU A 38 -11.29 1.85 -16.06
C LEU A 38 -11.82 1.10 -14.83
N ALA A 39 -11.28 -0.09 -14.60
CA ALA A 39 -11.38 -0.80 -13.34
C ALA A 39 -10.02 -0.69 -12.62
N LEU A 40 -10.02 -0.06 -11.45
CA LEU A 40 -8.83 0.20 -10.66
C LEU A 40 -8.94 -0.51 -9.31
N THR A 41 -7.79 -0.89 -8.74
CA THR A 41 -7.64 -1.15 -7.31
C THR A 41 -6.80 -0.02 -6.74
N LEU A 42 -7.40 0.76 -5.85
CA LEU A 42 -6.76 1.86 -5.14
C LEU A 42 -6.36 1.40 -3.74
N ARG A 43 -5.23 1.85 -3.24
CA ARG A 43 -4.74 1.48 -1.92
C ARG A 43 -4.10 2.63 -1.16
N ASP A 44 -4.10 2.48 0.15
CA ASP A 44 -3.26 3.18 1.11
C ASP A 44 -2.62 2.14 2.05
N ASN A 45 -2.16 2.56 3.23
CA ASN A 45 -1.60 1.71 4.26
C ASN A 45 -2.68 1.02 5.10
N THR A 46 -3.93 1.47 5.07
CA THR A 46 -5.04 0.88 5.83
C THR A 46 -5.77 -0.20 5.06
N GLY A 47 -5.72 -0.18 3.72
CA GLY A 47 -6.41 -1.19 2.93
C GLY A 47 -6.40 -0.95 1.42
N ARG A 48 -7.34 -1.64 0.77
CA ARG A 48 -7.56 -1.61 -0.69
C ARG A 48 -9.03 -1.47 -0.98
N ILE A 49 -9.36 -0.69 -2.01
CA ILE A 49 -10.74 -0.53 -2.48
C ILE A 49 -10.80 -0.58 -4.01
N GLY A 50 -11.84 -1.22 -4.53
CA GLY A 50 -12.12 -1.21 -5.96
C GLY A 50 -12.67 0.14 -6.40
N ALA A 51 -12.23 0.64 -7.54
CA ALA A 51 -12.75 1.87 -8.12
C ALA A 51 -13.08 1.72 -9.62
N LYS A 52 -14.06 2.49 -10.08
CA LYS A 52 -14.48 2.50 -11.50
C LYS A 52 -14.57 3.92 -12.02
N ARG A 53 -13.95 4.17 -13.19
CA ARG A 53 -14.14 5.38 -13.99
C ARG A 53 -14.89 5.01 -15.26
N TRP A 54 -16.18 5.37 -15.34
CA TRP A 54 -17.03 5.10 -16.51
C TRP A 54 -16.78 6.08 -17.65
N ASP A 55 -16.99 5.67 -18.90
CA ASP A 55 -16.77 6.53 -20.06
C ASP A 55 -15.36 7.15 -20.05
N ALA A 56 -14.36 6.34 -19.66
CA ALA A 56 -13.00 6.80 -19.47
C ALA A 56 -12.33 7.15 -20.80
N THR A 57 -11.62 8.27 -20.83
CA THR A 57 -10.84 8.71 -21.98
C THR A 57 -9.49 7.98 -22.05
N ASP A 58 -8.81 8.09 -23.19
CA ASP A 58 -7.45 7.55 -23.32
C ASP A 58 -6.47 8.27 -22.37
N GLU A 59 -6.63 9.59 -22.19
CA GLU A 59 -5.84 10.40 -21.26
C GLU A 59 -6.02 9.96 -19.81
N GLU A 60 -7.25 9.69 -19.37
CA GLU A 60 -7.51 9.13 -18.04
C GLU A 60 -6.90 7.74 -17.86
N GLY A 61 -6.83 6.94 -18.93
CA GLY A 61 -6.11 5.67 -18.94
C GLY A 61 -4.61 5.84 -18.69
N GLU A 62 -3.99 6.85 -19.30
CA GLU A 62 -2.57 7.16 -19.10
C GLU A 62 -2.27 7.73 -17.71
N LEU A 63 -3.24 8.36 -17.06
CA LEU A 63 -3.12 8.82 -15.66
C LEU A 63 -3.13 7.64 -14.66
N ALA A 64 -3.86 6.57 -14.94
CA ALA A 64 -4.00 5.41 -14.07
C ALA A 64 -2.80 4.45 -14.13
N LYS A 65 -1.59 4.95 -13.90
CA LYS A 65 -0.35 4.15 -13.91
C LYS A 65 -0.23 3.29 -12.66
N VAL A 66 -0.07 1.99 -12.82
CA VAL A 66 0.23 1.06 -11.71
C VAL A 66 1.52 1.49 -11.00
N GLY A 67 1.46 1.61 -9.67
CA GLY A 67 2.53 2.13 -8.83
C GLY A 67 2.61 3.65 -8.77
N GLY A 68 1.74 4.36 -9.49
CA GLY A 68 1.59 5.82 -9.41
C GLY A 68 0.53 6.25 -8.39
N TYR A 69 0.56 7.53 -8.05
CA TYR A 69 -0.45 8.17 -7.21
C TYR A 69 -1.52 8.81 -8.09
N LEU A 70 -2.76 8.74 -7.64
CA LEU A 70 -3.91 9.28 -8.34
C LEU A 70 -4.79 10.04 -7.36
N GLU A 71 -5.02 11.32 -7.64
CA GLU A 71 -6.03 12.10 -6.93
C GLU A 71 -7.37 11.89 -7.59
N ILE A 72 -8.38 11.54 -6.78
CA ILE A 72 -9.71 11.22 -7.26
C ILE A 72 -10.76 12.05 -6.53
N GLN A 73 -11.82 12.41 -7.27
CA GLN A 73 -13.06 12.93 -6.73
C GLN A 73 -14.20 12.02 -7.21
N GLY A 74 -15.01 11.52 -6.29
CA GLY A 74 -16.05 10.55 -6.61
C GLY A 74 -16.99 10.27 -5.47
N GLU A 75 -17.70 9.15 -5.59
CA GLU A 75 -18.67 8.69 -4.60
C GLU A 75 -18.36 7.23 -4.21
N VAL A 76 -18.31 6.95 -2.92
CA VAL A 76 -18.26 5.59 -2.36
C VAL A 76 -19.68 5.04 -2.38
N GLU A 77 -19.88 3.90 -3.04
CA GLU A 77 -21.16 3.20 -3.09
C GLU A 77 -21.00 1.73 -2.70
N LEU A 78 -22.10 1.10 -2.30
CA LEU A 78 -22.14 -0.35 -2.08
C LEU A 78 -22.65 -1.05 -3.34
N TYR A 79 -21.77 -1.81 -3.99
CA TYR A 79 -22.16 -2.69 -5.08
C TYR A 79 -22.17 -4.14 -4.62
N LYS A 80 -23.36 -4.75 -4.58
CA LYS A 80 -23.55 -6.12 -4.06
C LYS A 80 -22.98 -6.31 -2.64
N ASN A 81 -23.20 -5.33 -1.76
CA ASN A 81 -22.66 -5.27 -0.40
C ASN A 81 -21.13 -5.16 -0.30
N THR A 82 -20.44 -4.77 -1.38
CA THR A 82 -19.01 -4.47 -1.37
C THR A 82 -18.80 -2.99 -1.68
N PRO A 83 -18.09 -2.23 -0.84
CA PRO A 83 -17.78 -0.84 -1.11
C PRO A 83 -16.89 -0.71 -2.34
N GLN A 84 -17.21 0.26 -3.19
CA GLN A 84 -16.40 0.66 -4.34
C GLN A 84 -16.50 2.17 -4.54
N ILE A 85 -15.49 2.76 -5.17
CA ILE A 85 -15.50 4.18 -5.54
C ILE A 85 -15.94 4.32 -7.01
N ILE A 86 -16.94 5.15 -7.26
CA ILE A 86 -17.26 5.64 -8.60
C ILE A 86 -16.55 6.97 -8.81
N ILE A 87 -15.54 6.96 -9.66
CA ILE A 87 -14.70 8.12 -9.94
C ILE A 87 -15.45 9.04 -10.90
N GLY A 88 -15.71 10.28 -10.46
CA GLY A 88 -16.26 11.35 -11.29
C GLY A 88 -15.16 12.15 -11.99
N ALA A 89 -14.06 12.42 -11.29
CA ALA A 89 -12.88 13.09 -11.82
C ALA A 89 -11.60 12.48 -11.23
N MET A 90 -10.52 12.51 -12.02
CA MET A 90 -9.21 12.03 -11.62
C MET A 90 -8.10 12.88 -12.23
N ARG A 91 -7.00 13.05 -11.52
CA ARG A 91 -5.84 13.82 -11.97
C ARG A 91 -4.55 13.34 -11.32
N GLU A 92 -3.42 13.76 -11.89
CA GLU A 92 -2.14 13.64 -11.22
C GLU A 92 -2.15 14.52 -9.96
N PRO A 93 -1.80 13.96 -8.78
CA PRO A 93 -1.70 14.73 -7.56
C PRO A 93 -0.53 15.72 -7.62
N ASP A 94 -0.63 16.79 -6.83
CA ASP A 94 0.52 17.62 -6.53
C ASP A 94 1.54 16.79 -5.72
N PRO A 95 2.81 16.67 -6.14
CA PRO A 95 3.84 15.95 -5.39
C PRO A 95 3.95 16.40 -3.93
N GLU A 96 3.71 17.67 -3.62
CA GLU A 96 3.76 18.19 -2.24
C GLU A 96 2.55 17.76 -1.39
N ALA A 97 1.45 17.33 -2.01
CA ALA A 97 0.26 16.84 -1.33
C ALA A 97 0.31 15.32 -1.02
N ILE A 98 1.35 14.61 -1.47
CA ILE A 98 1.50 13.18 -1.26
C ILE A 98 2.14 12.91 0.10
N ASP A 99 1.35 12.44 1.06
CA ASP A 99 1.90 11.85 2.29
C ASP A 99 2.33 10.41 2.02
N HIS A 100 3.63 10.19 1.81
CA HIS A 100 4.18 8.86 1.54
C HIS A 100 3.91 7.85 2.67
N ASN A 101 3.80 8.30 3.92
CA ASN A 101 3.52 7.40 5.05
C ASN A 101 2.15 6.74 4.94
N ALA A 102 1.19 7.41 4.29
CA ALA A 102 -0.13 6.87 4.02
C ALA A 102 -0.10 5.70 3.01
N PHE A 103 1.02 5.42 2.35
CA PHE A 103 1.11 4.39 1.30
C PHE A 103 2.20 3.33 1.55
N GLU A 104 3.04 3.53 2.55
CA GLU A 104 3.96 2.52 3.05
C GLU A 104 3.17 1.33 3.62
N GLN A 105 3.65 0.11 3.42
CA GLN A 105 2.95 -1.03 4.01
C GLN A 105 3.00 -0.88 5.53
N PRO A 106 1.85 -0.95 6.23
CA PRO A 106 1.88 -1.01 7.68
C PRO A 106 2.68 -2.26 8.04
N VAL A 107 3.65 -2.12 8.93
CA VAL A 107 4.27 -3.27 9.57
C VAL A 107 3.12 -3.92 10.35
N SER A 108 2.62 -5.07 9.91
CA SER A 108 1.44 -5.73 10.50
C SER A 108 1.72 -6.34 11.87
N PHE A 109 2.86 -6.02 12.45
CA PHE A 109 3.39 -6.52 13.69
C PHE A 109 4.01 -5.36 14.46
N ASP A 110 3.87 -5.36 15.78
CA ASP A 110 4.65 -4.47 16.63
C ASP A 110 6.14 -4.81 16.44
N PRO A 111 6.99 -3.84 16.01
CA PRO A 111 8.43 -4.07 15.90
C PRO A 111 9.06 -4.63 17.18
N ALA A 112 8.53 -4.26 18.35
CA ALA A 112 8.96 -4.81 19.62
C ALA A 112 8.58 -6.29 19.76
N GLU A 113 7.37 -6.69 19.36
CA GLU A 113 6.95 -8.10 19.37
C GLU A 113 7.79 -8.95 18.40
N LEU A 114 8.04 -8.45 17.19
CA LEU A 114 8.92 -9.14 16.23
C LEU A 114 10.34 -9.30 16.75
N PHE A 115 10.82 -8.28 17.46
CA PHE A 115 12.16 -8.31 18.01
C PHE A 115 12.30 -9.31 19.16
N GLU A 116 11.29 -9.40 20.03
CA GLU A 116 11.24 -10.44 21.07
C GLU A 116 11.11 -11.84 20.45
N GLU A 117 10.29 -12.02 19.41
CA GLU A 117 10.20 -13.31 18.69
C GLU A 117 11.55 -13.70 18.05
N LEU A 118 12.27 -12.74 17.48
CA LEU A 118 13.62 -12.95 16.95
C LEU A 118 14.58 -13.40 18.04
N LYS A 119 14.59 -12.75 19.21
CA LYS A 119 15.43 -13.16 20.35
C LYS A 119 15.11 -14.57 20.79
N ASP A 120 13.84 -14.91 20.94
CA ASP A 120 13.40 -16.24 21.35
C ASP A 120 13.84 -17.33 20.36
N MET A 121 13.75 -17.06 19.05
CA MET A 121 14.26 -17.97 18.02
C MET A 121 15.78 -18.15 18.11
N LEU A 122 16.53 -17.08 18.33
CA LEU A 122 18.00 -17.15 18.41
C LEU A 122 18.48 -17.86 19.68
N ILE A 123 17.80 -17.67 20.81
CA ILE A 123 18.13 -18.30 22.10
C ILE A 123 17.68 -19.76 22.15
N SER A 124 16.56 -20.11 21.50
CA SER A 124 16.08 -21.49 21.43
C SER A 124 16.88 -22.40 20.48
N MET A 125 17.92 -21.85 19.83
CA MET A 125 18.75 -22.59 18.88
C MET A 125 19.52 -23.73 19.58
N PRO A 126 19.44 -24.97 19.06
CA PRO A 126 20.02 -26.14 19.73
C PRO A 126 21.55 -26.17 19.66
N ASP A 127 22.14 -25.57 18.62
CA ASP A 127 23.59 -25.49 18.45
C ASP A 127 24.18 -24.42 19.38
N ALA A 128 25.14 -24.83 20.21
CA ALA A 128 25.71 -23.96 21.23
C ALA A 128 26.63 -22.87 20.66
N ASP A 129 27.29 -23.13 19.54
CA ASP A 129 28.19 -22.17 18.90
C ASP A 129 27.40 -21.11 18.13
N LEU A 130 26.33 -21.52 17.44
CA LEU A 130 25.43 -20.58 16.77
C LEU A 130 24.68 -19.70 17.77
N ARG A 131 24.16 -20.28 18.86
CA ARG A 131 23.51 -19.50 19.92
C ARG A 131 24.44 -18.46 20.51
N ARG A 132 25.68 -18.84 20.83
CA ARG A 132 26.70 -17.94 21.37
C ARG A 132 27.05 -16.81 20.40
N LEU A 133 27.10 -17.11 19.11
CA LEU A 133 27.28 -16.09 18.07
C LEU A 133 26.10 -15.13 18.05
N SER A 134 24.87 -15.63 18.10
CA SER A 134 23.66 -14.82 18.10
C SER A 134 23.55 -13.91 19.33
N GLU A 135 23.85 -14.45 20.52
CA GLU A 135 23.92 -13.68 21.77
C GLU A 135 24.91 -12.51 21.65
N ALA A 136 26.10 -12.75 21.06
CA ALA A 136 27.10 -11.70 20.88
C ALA A 136 26.63 -10.53 19.98
N TYR A 137 25.72 -10.78 19.01
CA TYR A 137 25.11 -9.72 18.21
C TYR A 137 23.97 -9.02 18.96
N LEU A 138 23.14 -9.78 19.69
CA LEU A 138 22.02 -9.23 20.47
C LEU A 138 22.51 -8.33 21.61
N GLU A 139 23.69 -8.61 22.18
CA GLU A 139 24.33 -7.80 23.23
C GLU A 139 25.03 -6.54 22.68
N ASP A 140 25.27 -6.43 21.37
CA ASP A 140 25.84 -5.23 20.74
C ASP A 140 24.74 -4.19 20.49
N GLU A 141 24.45 -3.37 21.50
CA GLU A 141 23.45 -2.30 21.43
C GLU A 141 23.65 -1.36 20.22
N GLY A 142 24.91 -1.09 19.86
CA GLY A 142 25.23 -0.21 18.74
C GLY A 142 24.89 -0.83 17.40
N PHE A 143 25.16 -2.12 17.23
CA PHE A 143 24.72 -2.90 16.08
C PHE A 143 23.19 -3.02 16.05
N MET A 144 22.56 -3.37 17.17
CA MET A 144 21.11 -3.57 17.23
C MET A 144 20.32 -2.30 16.93
N ALA A 145 20.75 -1.15 17.44
CA ALA A 145 20.13 0.13 17.11
C ALA A 145 20.16 0.45 15.61
N ARG A 146 21.19 0.00 14.88
CA ARG A 146 21.24 0.14 13.41
C ARG A 146 20.42 -0.93 12.70
N PHE A 147 20.37 -2.13 13.25
CA PHE A 147 19.63 -3.26 12.71
C PHE A 147 18.11 -3.01 12.75
N GLU A 148 17.58 -2.49 13.86
CA GLU A 148 16.15 -2.20 14.04
C GLU A 148 15.59 -1.16 13.06
N ILE A 149 16.40 -0.18 12.67
CA ILE A 149 16.02 0.87 11.72
C ILE A 149 16.46 0.57 10.29
N SER A 150 17.12 -0.57 10.06
CA SER A 150 17.55 -0.95 8.72
C SER A 150 16.36 -1.49 7.92
N PRO A 151 16.11 -0.98 6.70
CA PRO A 151 15.04 -1.51 5.87
C PRO A 151 15.30 -2.99 5.57
N ALA A 152 14.30 -3.85 5.78
CA ALA A 152 14.38 -5.29 5.56
C ALA A 152 14.74 -5.69 4.12
N ALA A 153 14.72 -4.74 3.17
CA ALA A 153 15.13 -4.94 1.79
C ALA A 153 15.95 -3.75 1.25
N GLN A 154 17.28 -3.91 1.15
CA GLN A 154 18.01 -3.29 0.04
C GLN A 154 17.68 -4.10 -1.23
N ARG A 155 16.65 -3.65 -1.95
CA ARG A 155 16.47 -3.90 -3.39
C ARG A 155 16.72 -5.35 -3.85
N MET A 156 15.82 -6.29 -3.50
CA MET A 156 15.77 -7.57 -4.21
C MET A 156 15.14 -7.41 -5.60
N HIS A 157 15.95 -6.98 -6.57
CA HIS A 157 15.76 -7.38 -7.96
C HIS A 157 16.22 -8.84 -8.08
N HIS A 158 15.34 -9.79 -7.80
CA HIS A 158 15.54 -11.17 -8.23
C HIS A 158 14.34 -11.62 -9.06
N PRO A 159 14.39 -11.47 -10.40
CA PRO A 159 13.52 -12.23 -11.26
C PRO A 159 14.04 -13.67 -11.27
N TYR A 160 13.57 -14.53 -10.35
CA TYR A 160 13.75 -15.97 -10.50
C TYR A 160 12.48 -16.70 -10.05
N ARG A 161 11.73 -17.16 -11.06
CA ARG A 161 10.80 -18.29 -10.91
C ARG A 161 11.65 -19.56 -10.89
N PHE A 162 11.28 -20.46 -9.99
CA PHE A 162 11.84 -21.78 -9.79
C PHE A 162 12.16 -22.56 -11.07
N GLY A 163 13.32 -23.23 -11.01
CA GLY A 163 13.78 -24.35 -11.81
C GLY A 163 14.97 -24.96 -11.07
#